data_AF-A0A7X0L6H2-F1
#
_entry.id   AF-A0A7X0L6H2-F1
#
_cell.length_a   1.000
_cell.length_b   1.000
_cell.length_c   1.000
_cell.angle_alpha   90.00
_cell.angle_beta   90.00
_cell.angle_gamma   90.00
#
_symmetry.space_group_name_H-M   'P 1'
#
loop_
_entity.id
_entity.type
_entity.pdbx_description
1 polymer ?
#
loop_
_entity_poly.entity_id
_entity_poly.type
_entity_poly.pdbx_seq_one_letter_code
_entity_poly.pdbx_strand_id
1 'polypeptide(L)'
;MKGLDENSILGLSTLGWLTFVFLWIVQVFIVSYGMDMIRKYEAFAGPIILVTMITLAIWMFFQAGGSIAWSTHNSLVGGEMWRTIFAGGALWVSIYATFVLNFCDFTRSSQSKKSIVRGNFWGIPINMLLFGAIVVVLAGAQFKINGTIIGSPSDIVQTVPNTLLLVAAALALLVLTIAVNLMANFVAPIYALTNLFPKHLNFRRAGMASAVIGLVILPWNLYNNPTVIVYFLGGLGALLGPLFGVVMADYWLLRRAKINVPELFTEERTGAYFYRNGFNPRAIAAFTPAAIISLAHRLRPGPRTAVCLLVVLWSRPRSHRLLPAGRPETSVP
;
A
#
# COMPACT_ATOMS: atom_id res chain seq x y z
N MET A 1 -2.88 -10.14 -35.65
CA MET A 1 -3.03 -9.73 -34.24
C MET A 1 -4.38 -9.08 -33.94
N LYS A 2 -4.97 -8.22 -34.80
CA LYS A 2 -6.30 -7.61 -34.55
C LYS A 2 -7.42 -8.59 -34.19
N GLY A 3 -7.53 -9.73 -34.88
CA GLY A 3 -8.55 -10.75 -34.56
C GLY A 3 -8.40 -11.47 -33.21
N LEU A 4 -7.26 -11.33 -32.51
CA LEU A 4 -7.08 -11.85 -31.15
C LEU A 4 -7.55 -10.87 -30.07
N ASP A 5 -7.83 -9.62 -30.44
CA ASP A 5 -8.24 -8.56 -29.53
C ASP A 5 -9.76 -8.29 -29.55
N GLU A 6 -10.46 -8.82 -30.55
CA GLU A 6 -11.90 -8.59 -30.75
C GLU A 6 -12.79 -9.61 -30.02
N ASN A 7 -12.24 -10.76 -29.61
CA ASN A 7 -12.98 -11.78 -28.87
C ASN A 7 -13.03 -11.47 -27.37
N SER A 8 -14.05 -11.95 -26.65
CA SER A 8 -14.12 -11.85 -25.19
C SER A 8 -14.37 -13.23 -24.57
N ILE A 9 -13.42 -13.71 -23.79
CA ILE A 9 -13.50 -14.96 -23.03
C ILE A 9 -13.42 -14.60 -21.56
N LEU A 10 -14.50 -14.83 -20.79
CA LEU A 10 -14.56 -14.52 -19.35
C LEU A 10 -14.13 -13.09 -18.98
N GLY A 11 -14.36 -12.13 -19.88
CA GLY A 11 -14.08 -10.70 -19.67
C GLY A 11 -12.72 -10.18 -20.17
N LEU A 12 -11.91 -11.02 -20.84
CA LEU A 12 -10.63 -10.61 -21.46
C LEU A 12 -10.55 -11.08 -22.92
N SER A 13 -9.81 -10.34 -23.75
CA SER A 13 -9.48 -10.77 -25.11
C SER A 13 -8.50 -11.94 -25.11
N THR A 14 -8.42 -12.68 -26.22
CA THR A 14 -7.48 -13.81 -26.34
C THR A 14 -6.04 -13.32 -26.16
N LEU A 15 -5.71 -12.14 -26.69
CA LEU A 15 -4.43 -11.48 -26.47
C LEU A 15 -4.22 -11.10 -24.99
N GLY A 16 -5.27 -10.57 -24.34
CA GLY A 16 -5.27 -10.27 -22.91
C GLY A 16 -4.98 -11.50 -22.06
N TRP A 17 -5.63 -12.63 -22.35
CA TRP A 17 -5.41 -13.91 -21.68
C TRP A 17 -3.99 -14.44 -21.87
N LEU A 18 -3.46 -14.42 -23.11
CA LEU A 18 -2.10 -14.87 -23.38
C LEU A 18 -1.07 -14.05 -22.60
N THR A 19 -1.23 -12.72 -22.60
CA THR A 19 -0.33 -11.82 -21.87
C THR A 19 -0.46 -12.03 -20.36
N PHE A 20 -1.68 -12.16 -19.85
CA PHE A 20 -1.93 -12.41 -18.43
C PHE A 20 -1.34 -13.75 -17.98
N VAL A 21 -1.62 -14.85 -18.69
CA VAL A 21 -1.11 -16.19 -18.34
C VAL A 21 0.40 -16.22 -18.42
N PHE A 22 1.01 -15.58 -19.42
CA PHE A 22 2.46 -15.47 -19.50
C PHE A 22 3.05 -14.77 -18.26
N LEU A 23 2.54 -13.58 -17.92
CA LEU A 23 3.01 -12.84 -16.75
C LEU A 23 2.70 -13.56 -15.43
N TRP A 24 1.58 -14.28 -15.36
CA TRP A 24 1.19 -15.10 -14.22
C TRP A 24 2.17 -16.27 -14.05
N ILE A 25 2.51 -17.00 -15.10
CA ILE A 25 3.49 -18.09 -15.07
C ILE A 25 4.86 -17.57 -14.60
N VAL A 26 5.32 -16.45 -15.16
CA VAL A 26 6.62 -15.85 -14.76
C VAL A 26 6.64 -15.52 -13.27
N GLN A 27 5.57 -14.92 -12.74
CA GLN A 27 5.47 -14.59 -11.33
C GLN A 27 5.41 -15.84 -10.44
N VAL A 28 4.59 -16.82 -10.82
CA VAL A 28 4.50 -18.11 -10.11
C VAL A 28 5.86 -18.80 -10.08
N PHE A 29 6.59 -18.79 -11.19
CA PHE A 29 7.93 -19.34 -11.26
C PHE A 29 8.85 -18.66 -10.25
N ILE A 30 8.92 -17.32 -10.23
CA ILE A 30 9.75 -16.58 -9.27
C ILE A 30 9.37 -16.91 -7.82
N VAL A 31 8.07 -16.90 -7.49
CA VAL A 31 7.54 -17.20 -6.15
C VAL A 31 7.87 -18.63 -5.73
N SER A 32 7.86 -19.58 -6.66
CA SER A 32 8.11 -20.99 -6.38
C SER A 32 9.52 -21.27 -5.82
N TYR A 33 10.48 -20.36 -6.03
CA TYR A 33 11.82 -20.48 -5.43
C TYR A 33 11.93 -19.85 -4.03
N GLY A 34 10.90 -19.18 -3.54
CA GLY A 34 10.83 -18.63 -2.19
C GLY A 34 11.21 -17.15 -2.06
N MET A 35 11.18 -16.66 -0.82
CA MET A 35 11.40 -15.24 -0.49
C MET A 35 12.76 -14.70 -0.96
N ASP A 36 13.81 -15.52 -0.95
CA ASP A 36 15.14 -15.07 -1.36
C ASP A 36 15.22 -14.78 -2.87
N MET A 37 14.46 -15.49 -3.70
CA MET A 37 14.37 -15.17 -5.13
C MET A 37 13.58 -13.89 -5.38
N ILE A 38 12.50 -13.66 -4.63
CA ILE A 38 11.77 -12.39 -4.68
C ILE A 38 12.72 -11.23 -4.32
N ARG A 39 13.52 -11.36 -3.26
CA ARG A 39 14.52 -10.33 -2.88
C ARG A 39 15.56 -10.07 -3.96
N LYS A 40 16.08 -11.13 -4.60
CA LYS A 40 17.05 -10.99 -5.70
C LYS A 40 16.42 -10.32 -6.91
N TYR A 41 15.18 -10.66 -7.23
CA TYR A 41 14.43 -10.02 -8.30
C TYR A 41 14.22 -8.53 -8.02
N GLU A 42 13.82 -8.17 -6.81
CA GLU A 42 13.70 -6.76 -6.39
C GLU A 42 15.02 -6.00 -6.47
N ALA A 43 16.11 -6.61 -6.01
CA ALA A 43 17.44 -6.00 -6.07
C ALA A 43 17.89 -5.75 -7.54
N PHE A 44 17.45 -6.59 -8.47
CA PHE A 44 17.68 -6.42 -9.90
C PHE A 44 16.73 -5.39 -10.53
N ALA A 45 15.44 -5.43 -10.20
CA ALA A 45 14.42 -4.57 -10.75
C ALA A 45 14.56 -3.12 -10.30
N GLY A 46 14.90 -2.89 -9.02
CA GLY A 46 15.01 -1.55 -8.41
C GLY A 46 15.86 -0.55 -9.23
N PRO A 47 17.12 -0.88 -9.56
CA PRO A 47 17.96 -0.03 -10.41
C PRO A 47 17.38 0.21 -11.81
N ILE A 48 16.81 -0.83 -12.43
CA ILE A 48 16.20 -0.73 -13.77
C ILE A 48 15.03 0.25 -13.76
N ILE A 49 14.17 0.16 -12.74
CA ILE A 49 13.03 1.05 -12.56
C ILE A 49 13.52 2.49 -12.43
N LEU A 50 14.48 2.74 -11.54
CA LEU A 50 14.94 4.09 -11.28
C LEU A 50 15.60 4.71 -12.52
N VAL A 51 16.50 3.98 -13.19
CA VAL A 51 17.14 4.44 -14.42
C VAL A 51 16.10 4.73 -15.49
N THR A 52 15.13 3.83 -15.70
CA THR A 52 14.09 4.01 -16.71
C THR A 52 13.25 5.26 -16.43
N MET A 53 12.81 5.45 -15.18
CA MET A 53 11.97 6.58 -14.80
C MET A 53 12.72 7.91 -14.91
N ILE A 54 14.00 7.95 -14.52
CA ILE A 54 14.85 9.13 -14.70
C ILE A 54 15.08 9.42 -16.19
N THR A 55 15.40 8.41 -17.00
CA THR A 55 15.59 8.58 -18.44
C THR A 55 14.33 9.10 -19.12
N LEU A 56 13.16 8.56 -18.78
CA LEU A 56 11.88 9.07 -19.27
C LEU A 56 11.64 10.53 -18.83
N ALA A 57 11.95 10.88 -17.58
CA ALA A 57 11.79 12.23 -17.07
C ALA A 57 12.68 13.23 -17.79
N ILE A 58 13.96 12.87 -18.00
CA ILE A 58 14.93 13.68 -18.74
C ILE A 58 14.47 13.86 -20.19
N TRP A 59 14.06 12.78 -20.85
CA TRP A 59 13.58 12.83 -22.23
C TRP A 59 12.36 13.75 -22.35
N MET A 60 11.36 13.59 -21.48
CA MET A 60 10.17 14.46 -21.44
C MET A 60 10.53 15.92 -21.17
N PHE A 61 11.47 16.17 -20.27
CA PHE A 61 11.93 17.52 -19.94
C PHE A 61 12.54 18.24 -21.15
N PHE A 62 13.34 17.52 -21.95
CA PHE A 62 13.89 18.07 -23.20
C PHE A 62 12.81 18.28 -24.27
N GLN A 63 11.86 17.35 -24.41
CA GLN A 63 10.73 17.50 -25.34
C GLN A 63 9.83 18.68 -24.97
N ALA A 64 9.73 19.01 -23.69
CA ALA A 64 9.02 20.20 -23.19
C ALA A 64 9.83 21.51 -23.36
N GLY A 65 11.01 21.48 -24.01
CA GLY A 65 11.85 22.66 -24.24
C GLY A 65 12.56 23.15 -22.97
N GLY A 66 12.93 22.25 -22.06
CA GLY A 66 13.75 22.57 -20.89
C GLY A 66 13.03 23.28 -19.75
N SER A 67 11.69 23.28 -19.74
CA SER A 67 10.90 23.73 -18.59
C SER A 67 9.58 22.98 -18.49
N ILE A 68 9.07 22.85 -17.27
CA ILE A 68 7.84 22.13 -16.95
C ILE A 68 6.72 23.11 -16.58
N ALA A 69 5.48 22.72 -16.83
CA ALA A 69 4.33 23.44 -16.30
C ALA A 69 4.14 23.11 -14.82
N TRP A 70 4.08 24.13 -13.97
CA TRP A 70 3.84 24.00 -12.52
C TRP A 70 2.36 24.07 -12.15
N SER A 71 1.55 24.64 -13.02
CA SER A 71 0.12 24.84 -12.83
C SER A 71 -0.64 24.46 -14.09
N THR A 72 -1.87 24.02 -13.88
CA THR A 72 -2.82 23.75 -14.96
C THR A 72 -3.77 24.93 -15.14
N HIS A 73 -4.48 25.01 -16.26
CA HIS A 73 -5.42 26.09 -16.55
C HIS A 73 -6.52 26.24 -15.47
N ASN A 74 -6.93 25.14 -14.82
CA ASN A 74 -7.96 25.11 -13.77
C ASN A 74 -7.35 24.77 -12.38
N SER A 75 -6.22 25.39 -12.04
CA SER A 75 -5.57 25.14 -10.75
C SER A 75 -6.46 25.60 -9.59
N LEU A 76 -6.66 24.72 -8.60
CA LEU A 76 -7.39 25.05 -7.38
C LEU A 76 -6.58 26.05 -6.54
N VAL A 77 -7.27 27.02 -5.93
CA VAL A 77 -6.66 28.04 -5.07
C VAL A 77 -7.39 28.08 -3.72
N GLY A 78 -6.70 28.54 -2.67
CA GLY A 78 -7.30 28.76 -1.35
C GLY A 78 -7.69 27.46 -0.64
N GLY A 79 -8.90 27.42 -0.06
CA GLY A 79 -9.38 26.31 0.76
C GLY A 79 -9.53 24.99 0.00
N GLU A 80 -10.04 25.02 -1.23
CA GLU A 80 -10.21 23.80 -2.05
C GLU A 80 -8.88 23.16 -2.46
N MET A 81 -7.84 23.97 -2.65
CA MET A 81 -6.48 23.48 -2.89
C MET A 81 -5.98 22.65 -1.71
N TRP A 82 -6.02 23.23 -0.50
CA TRP A 82 -5.58 22.55 0.72
C TRP A 82 -6.44 21.32 1.03
N ARG A 83 -7.76 21.39 0.81
CA ARG A 83 -8.66 20.24 0.96
C ARG A 83 -8.24 19.09 0.06
N THR A 84 -7.90 19.38 -1.19
CA THR A 84 -7.46 18.37 -2.16
C THR A 84 -6.08 17.81 -1.82
N ILE A 85 -5.14 18.65 -1.37
CA ILE A 85 -3.81 18.23 -0.90
C ILE A 85 -3.93 17.30 0.31
N PHE A 86 -4.71 17.68 1.32
CA PHE A 86 -4.92 16.83 2.50
C PHE A 86 -5.68 15.54 2.17
N ALA A 87 -6.66 15.60 1.25
CA ALA A 87 -7.33 14.39 0.76
C ALA A 87 -6.34 13.45 0.05
N GLY A 88 -5.46 13.98 -0.81
CA GLY A 88 -4.39 13.21 -1.45
C GLY A 88 -3.41 12.60 -0.44
N GLY A 89 -2.98 13.39 0.56
CA GLY A 89 -2.15 12.89 1.66
C GLY A 89 -2.81 11.78 2.46
N ALA A 90 -4.12 11.91 2.75
CA ALA A 90 -4.88 10.87 3.43
C ALA A 90 -5.00 9.58 2.59
N LEU A 91 -5.15 9.68 1.27
CA LEU A 91 -5.12 8.52 0.37
C LEU A 91 -3.78 7.79 0.42
N TRP A 92 -2.67 8.53 0.45
CA TRP A 92 -1.33 7.95 0.61
C TRP A 92 -1.18 7.19 1.94
N VAL A 93 -1.63 7.78 3.05
CA VAL A 93 -1.63 7.08 4.35
C VAL A 93 -2.48 5.81 4.29
N SER A 94 -3.64 5.87 3.63
CA SER A 94 -4.51 4.70 3.47
C SER A 94 -3.85 3.57 2.66
N ILE A 95 -3.08 3.90 1.62
CA ILE A 95 -2.36 2.91 0.82
C ILE A 95 -1.27 2.24 1.65
N TYR A 96 -0.50 2.99 2.43
CA TYR A 96 0.56 2.41 3.27
C TYR A 96 0.06 1.71 4.53
N ALA A 97 -1.15 2.02 5.02
CA ALA A 97 -1.71 1.40 6.21
C ALA A 97 -1.80 -0.14 6.08
N THR A 98 -2.13 -0.65 4.90
CA THR A 98 -2.17 -2.10 4.63
C THR A 98 -0.76 -2.72 4.64
N PHE A 99 0.23 -2.00 4.12
CA PHE A 99 1.63 -2.42 4.19
C PHE A 99 2.16 -2.45 5.63
N VAL A 100 1.75 -1.50 6.47
CA VAL A 100 2.17 -1.46 7.88
C VAL A 100 1.69 -2.69 8.64
N LEU A 101 0.46 -3.15 8.38
CA LEU A 101 -0.10 -4.37 9.00
C LEU A 101 0.74 -5.62 8.74
N ASN A 102 1.31 -5.74 7.53
CA ASN A 102 2.12 -6.88 7.12
C ASN A 102 3.63 -6.58 7.16
N PHE A 103 4.04 -5.45 7.75
CA PHE A 103 5.44 -5.04 7.77
C PHE A 103 6.33 -6.01 8.57
N CYS A 104 5.73 -6.75 9.51
CA CYS A 104 6.37 -7.83 10.25
C CYS A 104 6.88 -8.97 9.35
N ASP A 105 6.19 -9.25 8.23
CA ASP A 105 6.58 -10.32 7.30
C ASP A 105 7.90 -10.01 6.59
N PHE A 106 8.20 -8.73 6.36
CA PHE A 106 9.46 -8.30 5.76
C PHE A 106 10.58 -8.19 6.80
N THR A 107 10.26 -7.67 7.99
CA THR A 107 11.27 -7.39 9.02
C THR A 107 11.72 -8.60 9.81
N ARG A 108 10.94 -9.69 9.85
CA ARG A 108 11.30 -10.94 10.55
C ARG A 108 12.60 -11.58 10.07
N SER A 109 13.00 -11.33 8.82
CA SER A 109 14.25 -11.83 8.25
C SER A 109 15.39 -10.80 8.30
N SER A 110 15.18 -9.64 8.93
CA SER A 110 16.23 -8.64 9.04
C SER A 110 17.25 -9.05 10.10
N GLN A 111 18.51 -8.74 9.86
CA GLN A 111 19.61 -9.10 10.77
C GLN A 111 19.68 -8.20 12.01
N SER A 112 19.17 -6.96 11.92
CA SER A 112 19.22 -6.01 13.04
C SER A 112 18.20 -4.88 12.90
N LYS A 113 17.80 -4.31 14.04
CA LYS A 113 16.96 -3.11 14.10
C LYS A 113 17.56 -1.93 13.34
N LYS A 114 18.89 -1.77 13.38
CA LYS A 114 19.60 -0.71 12.65
C LYS A 114 19.45 -0.87 11.14
N SER A 115 19.46 -2.11 10.63
CA SER A 115 19.19 -2.41 9.22
C SER A 115 17.77 -2.00 8.81
N ILE A 116 16.76 -2.31 9.64
CA ILE A 116 15.36 -1.90 9.39
C ILE A 116 15.24 -0.38 9.32
N VAL A 117 15.77 0.34 10.31
CA VAL A 117 15.65 1.81 10.37
C VAL A 117 16.34 2.47 9.18
N ARG A 118 17.56 2.01 8.84
CA ARG A 118 18.30 2.53 7.68
C ARG A 118 17.56 2.21 6.38
N GLY A 119 17.10 0.97 6.21
CA GLY A 119 16.33 0.56 5.03
C GLY A 119 15.08 1.41 4.84
N ASN A 120 14.31 1.65 5.91
CA ASN A 120 13.12 2.49 5.85
C ASN A 120 13.44 3.95 5.55
N PHE A 121 14.49 4.51 6.13
CA PHE A 121 14.86 5.90 5.88
C PHE A 121 15.30 6.13 4.42
N TRP A 122 16.09 5.23 3.84
CA TRP A 122 16.48 5.38 2.44
C TRP A 122 15.37 4.98 1.47
N GLY A 123 14.60 3.94 1.81
CA GLY A 123 13.57 3.37 0.93
C GLY A 123 12.24 4.13 0.93
N ILE A 124 11.88 4.81 2.03
CA ILE A 124 10.61 5.54 2.13
C ILE A 124 10.82 7.03 1.82
N PRO A 125 11.32 7.90 2.72
CA PRO A 125 11.32 9.33 2.46
C PRO A 125 12.22 9.73 1.29
N ILE A 126 13.45 9.22 1.20
CA ILE A 126 14.37 9.62 0.11
C ILE A 126 13.86 9.14 -1.25
N ASN A 127 13.50 7.85 -1.35
CA ASN A 127 12.98 7.31 -2.61
C ASN A 127 11.64 7.95 -3.00
N MET A 128 10.74 8.22 -2.06
CA MET A 128 9.47 8.91 -2.35
C MET A 128 9.69 10.34 -2.83
N LEU A 129 10.64 11.08 -2.26
CA LEU A 129 10.97 12.43 -2.76
C LEU A 129 11.53 12.37 -4.19
N LEU A 130 12.40 11.40 -4.47
CA LEU A 130 12.98 11.21 -5.80
C LEU A 130 11.92 10.85 -6.84
N PHE A 131 11.07 9.86 -6.56
CA PHE A 131 9.96 9.49 -7.45
C PHE A 131 8.90 10.60 -7.55
N GLY A 132 8.63 11.33 -6.46
CA GLY A 132 7.76 12.50 -6.49
C GLY A 132 8.27 13.57 -7.44
N ALA A 133 9.56 13.88 -7.39
CA ALA A 133 10.19 14.84 -8.32
C ALA A 133 10.09 14.34 -9.78
N ILE A 134 10.36 13.05 -10.02
CA ILE A 134 10.21 12.44 -11.36
C ILE A 134 8.78 12.59 -11.87
N VAL A 135 7.77 12.26 -11.06
CA VAL A 135 6.36 12.36 -11.45
C VAL A 135 5.95 13.80 -11.73
N VAL A 136 6.41 14.77 -10.93
CA VAL A 136 6.18 16.21 -11.19
C VAL A 136 6.78 16.64 -12.52
N VAL A 137 8.01 16.20 -12.83
CA VAL A 137 8.65 16.50 -14.12
C VAL A 137 7.87 15.88 -15.27
N LEU A 138 7.51 14.59 -15.18
CA LEU A 138 6.76 13.89 -16.22
C LEU A 138 5.39 14.53 -16.48
N ALA A 139 4.62 14.79 -15.43
CA ALA A 139 3.29 15.38 -15.53
C ALA A 139 3.35 16.82 -16.05
N GLY A 140 4.26 17.64 -15.52
CA GLY A 140 4.43 19.03 -15.93
C GLY A 140 5.00 19.18 -17.35
N ALA A 141 5.89 18.29 -17.78
CA ALA A 141 6.41 18.24 -19.14
C ALA A 141 5.32 17.83 -20.14
N GLN A 142 4.57 16.77 -19.86
CA GLN A 142 3.45 16.34 -20.71
C GLN A 142 2.42 17.46 -20.88
N PHE A 143 1.99 18.05 -19.75
CA PHE A 143 0.98 19.11 -19.79
C PHE A 143 1.43 20.30 -20.62
N LYS A 144 2.73 20.63 -20.61
CA LYS A 144 3.28 21.68 -21.47
C LYS A 144 3.30 21.30 -22.95
N ILE A 145 3.57 20.03 -23.28
CA ILE A 145 3.65 19.55 -24.67
C ILE A 145 2.28 19.50 -25.32
N ASN A 146 1.26 18.97 -24.64
CA ASN A 146 -0.04 18.68 -25.26
C ASN A 146 -1.27 19.08 -24.42
N GLY A 147 -1.09 19.76 -23.29
CA GLY A 147 -2.20 20.20 -22.41
C GLY A 147 -2.84 19.09 -21.59
N THR A 148 -2.32 17.85 -21.63
CA THR A 148 -2.89 16.70 -20.89
C THR A 148 -2.01 16.32 -19.70
N ILE A 149 -2.64 15.91 -18.59
CA ILE A 149 -1.93 15.35 -17.44
C ILE A 149 -1.86 13.84 -17.62
N ILE A 150 -0.68 13.26 -17.45
CA ILE A 150 -0.51 11.81 -17.48
C ILE A 150 -1.28 11.14 -16.34
N GLY A 151 -1.93 10.01 -16.63
CA GLY A 151 -2.51 9.14 -15.61
C GLY A 151 -1.51 8.09 -15.15
N SER A 152 -0.66 7.63 -16.06
CA SER A 152 0.34 6.60 -15.80
C SER A 152 1.62 6.82 -16.63
N PRO A 153 2.80 6.32 -16.16
CA PRO A 153 4.02 6.34 -16.97
C PRO A 153 3.90 5.59 -18.30
N SER A 154 3.03 4.57 -18.38
CA SER A 154 2.76 3.85 -19.63
C SER A 154 2.17 4.73 -20.73
N ASP A 155 1.41 5.76 -20.37
CA ASP A 155 0.82 6.70 -21.33
C ASP A 155 1.92 7.43 -22.12
N ILE A 156 3.05 7.72 -21.45
CA ILE A 156 4.21 8.38 -22.08
C ILE A 156 4.94 7.42 -23.00
N VAL A 157 5.13 6.16 -22.57
CA VAL A 157 5.86 5.16 -23.35
C VAL A 157 5.19 4.92 -24.72
N GLN A 158 3.85 5.01 -24.79
CA GLN A 158 3.11 4.88 -26.05
C GLN A 158 3.39 6.01 -27.06
N THR A 159 3.87 7.16 -26.58
CA THR A 159 4.19 8.33 -27.43
C THR A 159 5.64 8.36 -27.92
N VAL A 160 6.46 7.38 -27.53
CA VAL A 160 7.86 7.31 -27.92
C VAL A 160 7.95 6.92 -29.40
N PRO A 161 8.55 7.76 -30.27
CA PRO A 161 8.54 7.54 -31.71
C PRO A 161 9.48 6.41 -32.17
N ASN A 162 10.48 6.04 -31.36
CA ASN A 162 11.47 5.03 -31.71
C ASN A 162 11.04 3.65 -31.17
N THR A 163 10.83 2.69 -32.07
CA THR A 163 10.41 1.32 -31.75
C THR A 163 11.34 0.61 -30.76
N LEU A 164 12.67 0.79 -30.88
CA LEU A 164 13.62 0.15 -29.97
C LEU A 164 13.50 0.70 -28.55
N LEU A 165 13.37 2.03 -28.43
CA LEU A 165 13.20 2.68 -27.13
C LEU A 165 11.83 2.36 -26.51
N LEU A 166 10.79 2.26 -27.33
CA LEU A 166 9.46 1.84 -26.90
C LEU A 166 9.49 0.42 -26.33
N VAL A 167 10.11 -0.53 -27.04
CA VAL A 167 10.24 -1.92 -26.56
C VAL A 167 11.04 -1.97 -25.26
N ALA A 168 12.17 -1.25 -25.17
CA ALA A 168 12.99 -1.20 -23.96
C ALA A 168 12.20 -0.63 -22.76
N ALA A 169 11.48 0.47 -22.96
CA ALA A 169 10.67 1.09 -21.91
C ALA A 169 9.49 0.19 -21.49
N ALA A 170 8.84 -0.48 -22.44
CA ALA A 170 7.78 -1.45 -22.15
C ALA A 170 8.31 -2.63 -21.33
N LEU A 171 9.47 -3.18 -21.68
CA LEU A 171 10.12 -4.25 -20.91
C LEU A 171 10.47 -3.80 -19.49
N ALA A 172 10.98 -2.58 -19.33
CA ALA A 172 11.26 -2.02 -18.01
C ALA A 172 9.98 -1.84 -17.16
N LEU A 173 8.87 -1.39 -17.77
CA LEU A 173 7.58 -1.32 -17.10
C LEU A 173 7.02 -2.71 -16.75
N LEU A 174 7.26 -3.73 -17.57
CA LEU A 174 6.90 -5.12 -17.24
C LEU A 174 7.69 -5.62 -16.03
N VAL A 175 9.01 -5.36 -15.99
CA VAL A 175 9.86 -5.68 -14.83
C VAL A 175 9.35 -4.97 -13.57
N LEU A 176 9.03 -3.68 -13.67
CA LEU A 176 8.42 -2.91 -12.57
C LEU A 176 7.12 -3.54 -12.07
N THR A 177 6.23 -3.90 -13.00
CA THR A 177 4.90 -4.44 -12.68
C THR A 177 5.02 -5.76 -11.93
N ILE A 178 5.92 -6.64 -12.40
CA ILE A 178 6.20 -7.92 -11.73
C ILE A 178 6.78 -7.69 -10.34
N ALA A 179 7.74 -6.78 -10.18
CA ALA A 179 8.38 -6.48 -8.90
C ALA A 179 7.34 -6.06 -7.84
N VAL A 180 6.61 -5.00 -8.14
CA VAL A 180 5.58 -4.47 -7.23
C VAL A 180 4.53 -5.52 -6.90
N ASN A 181 4.09 -6.33 -7.88
CA ASN A 181 3.08 -7.35 -7.63
C ASN A 181 3.59 -8.50 -6.75
N LEU A 182 4.83 -8.95 -6.96
CA LEU A 182 5.46 -9.97 -6.11
C LEU A 182 5.55 -9.50 -4.65
N MET A 183 6.05 -8.29 -4.42
CA MET A 183 6.23 -7.77 -3.06
C MET A 183 4.91 -7.41 -2.37
N ALA A 184 4.01 -6.71 -3.07
CA ALA A 184 2.78 -6.19 -2.47
C ALA A 184 1.69 -7.25 -2.32
N ASN A 185 1.56 -8.15 -3.31
CA ASN A 185 0.36 -8.98 -3.44
C ASN A 185 0.61 -10.47 -3.24
N PHE A 186 1.85 -10.97 -3.36
CA PHE A 186 2.15 -12.38 -3.08
C PHE A 186 2.60 -12.63 -1.65
N VAL A 187 3.44 -11.77 -1.07
CA VAL A 187 4.10 -12.06 0.21
C VAL A 187 3.11 -12.26 1.36
N ALA A 188 2.18 -11.32 1.56
CA ALA A 188 1.21 -11.38 2.65
C ALA A 188 0.30 -12.63 2.61
N PRO A 189 -0.38 -12.96 1.50
CA PRO A 189 -1.24 -14.15 1.47
C PRO A 189 -0.45 -15.45 1.59
N ILE A 190 0.79 -15.51 1.08
CA ILE A 190 1.65 -16.68 1.27
C ILE A 190 1.91 -16.92 2.75
N TYR A 191 2.35 -15.89 3.48
CA TYR A 191 2.62 -16.03 4.90
C TYR A 191 1.35 -16.34 5.70
N ALA A 192 0.23 -15.71 5.35
CA ALA A 192 -1.07 -16.02 5.96
C ALA A 192 -1.43 -17.51 5.79
N LEU A 193 -1.32 -18.05 4.57
CA LEU A 193 -1.60 -19.47 4.31
C LEU A 193 -0.63 -20.40 5.03
N THR A 194 0.67 -20.08 5.07
CA THR A 194 1.64 -20.89 5.81
C THR A 194 1.41 -20.86 7.32
N ASN A 195 0.94 -19.74 7.87
CA ASN A 195 0.65 -19.62 9.30
C ASN A 195 -0.69 -20.29 9.67
N LEU A 196 -1.69 -20.28 8.77
CA LEU A 196 -2.98 -20.94 8.98
C LEU A 196 -2.89 -22.46 8.84
N PHE A 197 -2.07 -22.96 7.90
CA PHE A 197 -1.95 -24.39 7.62
C PHE A 197 -0.49 -24.88 7.64
N PRO A 198 0.24 -24.70 8.75
CA PRO A 198 1.68 -24.94 8.82
C PRO A 198 2.09 -26.40 8.56
N LYS A 199 1.19 -27.36 8.83
CA LYS A 199 1.43 -28.79 8.59
C LYS A 199 1.32 -29.19 7.11
N HIS A 200 0.63 -28.40 6.29
CA HIS A 200 0.32 -28.74 4.89
C HIS A 200 0.99 -27.82 3.88
N LEU A 201 1.11 -26.53 4.22
CA LEU A 201 1.59 -25.49 3.32
C LEU A 201 2.95 -24.96 3.77
N ASN A 202 3.96 -25.20 2.93
CA ASN A 202 5.21 -24.46 2.97
C ASN A 202 5.11 -23.23 2.04
N PHE A 203 6.10 -22.33 2.08
CA PHE A 203 6.09 -21.10 1.28
C PHE A 203 5.82 -21.34 -0.21
N ARG A 204 6.39 -22.39 -0.80
CA ARG A 204 6.22 -22.72 -2.22
C ARG A 204 4.79 -23.17 -2.54
N ARG A 205 4.24 -24.08 -1.75
CA ARG A 205 2.86 -24.58 -1.90
C ARG A 205 1.83 -23.49 -1.64
N ALA A 206 2.05 -22.67 -0.61
CA ALA A 206 1.23 -21.49 -0.33
C ALA A 206 1.31 -20.47 -1.48
N GLY A 207 2.49 -20.25 -2.06
CA GLY A 207 2.68 -19.45 -3.27
C GLY A 207 1.81 -19.90 -4.44
N MET A 208 1.83 -21.21 -4.72
CA MET A 208 1.00 -21.78 -5.77
C MET A 208 -0.51 -21.64 -5.45
N ALA A 209 -0.92 -21.91 -4.21
CA ALA A 209 -2.30 -21.76 -3.79
C ALA A 209 -2.78 -20.31 -3.95
N SER A 210 -2.01 -19.32 -3.47
CA SER A 210 -2.30 -17.90 -3.64
C SER A 210 -2.41 -17.50 -5.12
N ALA A 211 -1.53 -18.01 -5.98
CA ALA A 211 -1.55 -17.73 -7.41
C ALA A 211 -2.81 -18.27 -8.09
N VAL A 212 -3.23 -19.49 -7.75
CA VAL A 212 -4.43 -20.14 -8.30
C VAL A 212 -5.68 -19.43 -7.81
N ILE A 213 -5.77 -19.10 -6.51
CA ILE A 213 -6.89 -18.35 -5.94
C ILE A 213 -7.01 -16.99 -6.64
N GLY A 214 -5.90 -16.27 -6.81
CA GLY A 214 -5.87 -14.99 -7.51
C GLY A 214 -6.37 -15.07 -8.96
N LEU A 215 -6.04 -16.15 -9.68
CA LEU A 215 -6.50 -16.38 -11.05
C LEU A 215 -8.00 -16.68 -11.10
N VAL A 216 -8.49 -17.54 -10.20
CA VAL A 216 -9.90 -17.98 -10.17
C VAL A 216 -10.86 -16.85 -9.76
N ILE A 217 -10.38 -15.85 -9.00
CA ILE A 217 -11.16 -14.65 -8.66
C ILE A 217 -11.54 -13.84 -9.93
N LEU A 218 -10.79 -13.97 -11.04
CA LEU A 218 -10.99 -13.23 -12.29
C LEU A 218 -11.15 -11.71 -12.02
N PRO A 219 -10.14 -11.06 -11.41
CA PRO A 219 -10.31 -9.74 -10.80
C PRO A 219 -10.77 -8.67 -11.79
N TRP A 220 -10.44 -8.78 -13.09
CA TRP A 220 -10.90 -7.84 -14.12
C TRP A 220 -12.43 -7.74 -14.22
N ASN A 221 -13.16 -8.80 -13.87
CA ASN A 221 -14.63 -8.73 -13.82
C ASN A 221 -15.13 -7.82 -12.70
N LEU A 222 -14.38 -7.65 -11.61
CA LEU A 222 -14.67 -6.62 -10.60
C LEU A 222 -14.27 -5.22 -11.08
N TYR A 223 -13.18 -5.10 -11.84
CA TYR A 223 -12.68 -3.81 -12.32
C TYR A 223 -13.55 -3.16 -13.40
N ASN A 224 -14.40 -3.93 -14.08
CA ASN A 224 -15.33 -3.41 -15.08
C ASN A 224 -16.44 -2.52 -14.50
N ASN A 225 -16.61 -2.46 -13.17
CA ASN A 225 -17.60 -1.62 -12.52
C ASN A 225 -16.96 -0.68 -11.47
N PRO A 226 -16.79 0.62 -11.78
CA PRO A 226 -16.20 1.60 -10.86
C PRO A 226 -16.89 1.66 -9.49
N THR A 227 -18.20 1.44 -9.47
CA THR A 227 -19.01 1.45 -8.25
C THR A 227 -18.65 0.28 -7.35
N VAL A 228 -18.51 -0.92 -7.93
CA VAL A 228 -18.12 -2.14 -7.19
C VAL A 228 -16.74 -1.97 -6.56
N ILE A 229 -15.76 -1.42 -7.29
CA ILE A 229 -14.41 -1.16 -6.77
C ILE A 229 -14.48 -0.24 -5.55
N VAL A 230 -15.20 0.87 -5.65
CA VAL A 230 -15.27 1.87 -4.57
C VAL A 230 -15.96 1.32 -3.33
N TYR A 231 -17.00 0.51 -3.48
CA TYR A 231 -17.66 -0.16 -2.35
C TYR A 231 -16.81 -1.27 -1.76
N PHE A 232 -16.18 -2.11 -2.59
CA PHE A 232 -15.32 -3.20 -2.14
C PHE A 232 -14.09 -2.69 -1.39
N LEU A 233 -13.31 -1.79 -2.00
CA LEU A 233 -12.13 -1.19 -1.35
C LEU A 233 -12.52 -0.36 -0.13
N GLY A 234 -13.64 0.37 -0.21
CA GLY A 234 -14.15 1.14 0.90
C GLY A 234 -14.58 0.27 2.09
N GLY A 235 -15.25 -0.85 1.82
CA GLY A 235 -15.65 -1.82 2.83
C GLY A 235 -14.46 -2.51 3.48
N LEU A 236 -13.47 -2.95 2.69
CA LEU A 236 -12.22 -3.52 3.21
C LEU A 236 -11.49 -2.52 4.11
N GLY A 237 -11.32 -1.27 3.68
CA GLY A 237 -10.69 -0.22 4.49
C GLY A 237 -11.44 0.05 5.80
N ALA A 238 -12.77 0.06 5.75
CA ALA A 238 -13.63 0.26 6.93
C ALA A 238 -13.48 -0.86 7.98
N LEU A 239 -13.14 -2.08 7.57
CA LEU A 239 -12.89 -3.21 8.48
C LEU A 239 -11.43 -3.27 8.96
N LEU A 240 -10.48 -3.00 8.07
CA LEU A 240 -9.05 -3.05 8.37
C LEU A 240 -8.61 -1.95 9.35
N GLY A 241 -9.21 -0.77 9.30
CA GLY A 241 -8.89 0.33 10.23
C GLY A 241 -9.12 -0.03 11.70
N PRO A 242 -10.33 -0.46 12.10
CA PRO A 242 -10.62 -0.96 13.44
C PRO A 242 -9.73 -2.14 13.86
N LEU A 243 -9.47 -3.09 12.94
CA LEU A 243 -8.57 -4.21 13.21
C LEU A 243 -7.17 -3.72 13.60
N PHE A 244 -6.60 -2.82 12.80
CA PHE A 244 -5.31 -2.19 13.09
C PHE A 244 -5.33 -1.47 14.44
N GLY A 245 -6.39 -0.71 14.75
CA GLY A 245 -6.55 -0.01 16.01
C GLY A 245 -6.51 -0.95 17.22
N VAL A 246 -7.23 -2.08 17.16
CA VAL A 246 -7.24 -3.09 18.24
C VAL A 246 -5.87 -3.72 18.43
N VAL A 247 -5.20 -4.11 17.35
CA VAL A 247 -3.85 -4.71 17.41
C VAL A 247 -2.84 -3.72 18.00
N MET A 248 -2.87 -2.47 17.57
CA MET A 248 -1.97 -1.43 18.07
C MET A 248 -2.21 -1.09 19.53
N ALA A 249 -3.47 -1.00 19.96
CA ALA A 249 -3.83 -0.77 21.35
C ALA A 249 -3.40 -1.93 22.26
N ASP A 250 -3.59 -3.18 21.82
CA ASP A 250 -3.14 -4.35 22.57
C ASP A 250 -1.61 -4.34 22.75
N TYR A 251 -0.86 -4.10 21.68
CA TYR A 251 0.60 -4.14 21.73
C TYR A 251 1.21 -2.98 22.54
N TRP A 252 0.81 -1.73 22.27
CA TRP A 252 1.46 -0.56 22.86
C TRP A 252 0.85 -0.11 24.18
N LEU A 253 -0.49 -0.11 24.31
CA LEU A 253 -1.15 0.42 25.50
C LEU A 253 -1.31 -0.65 26.58
N LEU A 254 -1.82 -1.84 26.22
CA LEU A 254 -2.08 -2.91 27.19
C LEU A 254 -0.81 -3.68 27.54
N ARG A 255 -0.07 -4.15 26.54
CA ARG A 255 1.13 -4.99 26.73
C ARG A 255 2.42 -4.21 26.86
N ARG A 256 2.42 -2.90 26.54
CA ARG A 256 3.61 -2.03 26.59
C ARG A 256 4.83 -2.64 25.88
N ALA A 257 4.60 -3.19 24.69
CA ALA A 257 5.58 -3.88 23.86
C ALA A 257 6.21 -5.14 24.49
N LYS A 258 5.59 -5.76 25.50
CA LYS A 258 6.01 -7.03 26.09
C LYS A 258 5.13 -8.19 25.59
N ILE A 259 5.69 -9.08 24.80
CA ILE A 259 5.02 -10.27 24.26
C ILE A 259 5.79 -11.52 24.72
N ASN A 260 5.06 -12.56 25.15
CA ASN A 260 5.64 -13.89 25.38
C ASN A 260 5.59 -14.69 24.08
N VAL A 261 6.73 -14.74 23.36
CA VAL A 261 6.81 -15.40 22.05
C VAL A 261 6.54 -16.92 22.13
N PRO A 262 7.13 -17.68 23.07
CA PRO A 262 6.82 -19.11 23.23
C PRO A 262 5.32 -19.40 23.34
N GLU A 263 4.59 -18.62 24.12
CA GLU A 263 3.15 -18.84 24.33
C GLU A 263 2.27 -18.46 23.11
N LEU A 264 2.82 -17.77 22.10
CA LEU A 264 2.10 -17.55 20.83
C LEU A 264 2.02 -18.82 19.97
N PHE A 265 2.87 -19.81 20.24
CA PHE A 265 2.97 -21.05 19.46
C PHE A 265 2.46 -22.28 20.22
N THR A 266 1.71 -22.09 21.31
CA THR A 266 1.08 -23.18 22.07
C THR A 266 -0.45 -23.12 22.00
N GLU A 267 -1.09 -24.29 21.98
CA GLU A 267 -2.55 -24.44 22.06
C GLU A 267 -3.00 -24.80 23.49
N GLU A 268 -2.09 -24.73 24.48
CA GLU A 268 -2.40 -25.03 25.87
C GLU A 268 -3.48 -24.12 26.44
N ARG A 269 -4.45 -24.71 27.14
CA ARG A 269 -5.57 -23.98 27.77
C ARG A 269 -5.11 -22.95 28.81
N THR A 270 -3.92 -23.15 29.36
CA THR A 270 -3.27 -22.29 30.37
C THR A 270 -2.40 -21.20 29.77
N GLY A 271 -2.17 -21.19 28.44
CA GLY A 271 -1.36 -20.18 27.78
C GLY A 271 -2.01 -18.79 27.84
N ALA A 272 -1.20 -17.73 27.96
CA ALA A 272 -1.67 -16.35 28.08
C ALA A 272 -2.49 -15.85 26.88
N TYR A 273 -2.38 -16.52 25.73
CA TYR A 273 -3.09 -16.20 24.50
C TYR A 273 -4.22 -17.18 24.15
N PHE A 274 -4.52 -18.17 25.00
CA PHE A 274 -5.62 -19.11 24.77
C PHE A 274 -6.99 -18.48 25.02
N TYR A 275 -7.07 -17.52 25.95
CA TYR A 275 -8.30 -16.81 26.32
C TYR A 275 -9.49 -17.76 26.52
N ARG A 276 -10.60 -17.55 25.79
CA ARG A 276 -11.78 -18.41 25.82
C ARG A 276 -11.82 -19.21 24.52
N ASN A 277 -11.31 -20.45 24.60
CA ASN A 277 -11.30 -21.40 23.48
C ASN A 277 -10.56 -20.89 22.22
N GLY A 278 -9.43 -20.20 22.42
CA GLY A 278 -8.64 -19.58 21.35
C GLY A 278 -9.10 -18.18 20.92
N PHE A 279 -10.21 -17.66 21.47
CA PHE A 279 -10.75 -16.35 21.11
C PHE A 279 -10.62 -15.34 22.24
N ASN A 280 -10.20 -14.12 21.91
CA ASN A 280 -10.20 -12.99 22.83
C ASN A 280 -11.53 -12.22 22.74
N PRO A 281 -12.50 -12.46 23.64
CA PRO A 281 -13.81 -11.80 23.58
C PRO A 281 -13.72 -10.28 23.76
N ARG A 282 -12.71 -9.78 24.49
CA ARG A 282 -12.51 -8.33 24.67
C ARG A 282 -12.05 -7.67 23.38
N ALA A 283 -11.15 -8.32 22.64
CA ALA A 283 -10.72 -7.83 21.33
C ALA A 283 -11.89 -7.83 20.33
N ILE A 284 -12.70 -8.89 20.32
CA ILE A 284 -13.89 -8.97 19.45
C ILE A 284 -14.92 -7.89 19.83
N ALA A 285 -15.16 -7.68 21.13
CA ALA A 285 -16.08 -6.66 21.63
C ALA A 285 -15.59 -5.23 21.34
N ALA A 286 -14.27 -5.00 21.25
CA ALA A 286 -13.72 -3.72 20.82
C ALA A 286 -13.78 -3.53 19.29
N PHE A 287 -13.51 -4.59 18.53
CA PHE A 287 -13.50 -4.58 17.06
C PHE A 287 -14.91 -4.38 16.49
N THR A 288 -15.89 -5.15 16.97
CA THR A 288 -17.25 -5.21 16.40
C THR A 288 -17.95 -3.84 16.30
N PRO A 289 -18.09 -3.05 17.38
CA PRO A 289 -18.74 -1.74 17.30
C PRO A 289 -17.96 -0.76 16.41
N ALA A 290 -16.62 -0.79 16.47
CA ALA A 290 -15.77 0.06 15.65
C ALA A 290 -15.88 -0.29 14.14
N ALA A 291 -15.98 -1.57 13.81
CA ALA A 291 -16.23 -2.05 12.44
C ALA A 291 -17.63 -1.66 11.95
N ILE A 292 -18.66 -1.83 12.79
CA ILE A 292 -20.04 -1.43 12.46
C ILE A 292 -20.13 0.07 12.20
N ILE A 293 -19.53 0.91 13.05
CA ILE A 293 -19.54 2.37 12.88
C ILE A 293 -18.82 2.75 11.58
N SER A 294 -17.63 2.18 11.33
CA SER A 294 -16.86 2.45 10.11
C SER A 294 -17.63 2.05 8.85
N LEU A 295 -18.28 0.88 8.87
CA LEU A 295 -19.04 0.37 7.75
C LEU A 295 -20.32 1.19 7.52
N ALA A 296 -21.05 1.52 8.59
CA ALA A 296 -22.25 2.35 8.53
C ALA A 296 -21.95 3.75 7.98
N HIS A 297 -20.80 4.33 8.34
CA HIS A 297 -20.36 5.60 7.78
C HIS A 297 -20.05 5.48 6.28
N ARG A 298 -19.45 4.37 5.85
CA ARG A 298 -19.11 4.14 4.44
C ARG A 298 -20.31 3.85 3.54
N LEU A 299 -21.32 3.14 4.06
CA LEU A 299 -22.51 2.75 3.31
C LEU A 299 -23.56 3.87 3.17
N ARG A 300 -23.42 4.98 3.90
CA ARG A 300 -24.34 6.12 3.78
C ARG A 300 -24.20 6.82 2.41
N PRO A 301 -25.29 7.02 1.66
CA PRO A 301 -25.28 7.85 0.46
C PRO A 301 -25.22 9.34 0.89
N GLY A 302 -24.09 9.99 0.65
CA GLY A 302 -23.87 11.41 0.96
C GLY A 302 -22.50 11.89 0.46
N PRO A 303 -22.25 13.22 0.40
CA PRO A 303 -20.97 13.75 -0.07
C PRO A 303 -19.86 13.13 0.77
N ARG A 304 -18.92 12.47 0.09
CA ARG A 304 -17.82 11.70 0.68
C ARG A 304 -16.85 12.64 1.39
N THR A 305 -17.26 13.16 2.55
CA THR A 305 -16.41 13.96 3.41
C THR A 305 -15.33 13.06 3.96
N ALA A 306 -14.11 13.30 3.48
CA ALA A 306 -12.89 12.72 3.97
C ALA A 306 -12.84 12.77 5.50
N VAL A 307 -12.37 11.67 6.08
CA VAL A 307 -12.11 11.50 7.49
C VAL A 307 -11.15 12.60 7.96
N CYS A 308 -11.68 13.62 8.63
CA CYS A 308 -10.90 14.64 9.35
C CYS A 308 -11.26 14.77 10.84
N LEU A 309 -12.12 13.88 11.36
CA LEU A 309 -12.74 14.09 12.68
C LEU A 309 -12.03 13.46 13.87
N LEU A 310 -10.91 12.74 13.69
CA LEU A 310 -10.14 12.18 14.81
C LEU A 310 -8.89 12.98 15.19
N VAL A 311 -8.41 13.90 14.34
CA VAL A 311 -7.28 14.78 14.70
C VAL A 311 -7.74 15.98 15.55
N VAL A 312 -8.98 16.45 15.37
CA VAL A 312 -9.50 17.63 16.10
C VAL A 312 -9.88 17.32 17.56
N LEU A 313 -10.14 16.05 17.91
CA LEU A 313 -10.43 15.67 19.30
C LEU A 313 -9.18 15.43 20.15
N TRP A 314 -7.99 15.37 19.53
CA TRP A 314 -6.70 15.27 20.22
C TRP A 314 -5.92 16.60 20.27
N SER A 315 -6.55 17.71 19.90
CA SER A 315 -5.98 19.07 19.99
C SER A 315 -6.67 19.94 21.03
N ARG A 316 -7.41 19.37 22.00
CA ARG A 316 -7.76 20.10 23.23
C ARG A 316 -6.63 19.95 24.24
N PRO A 317 -5.84 21.00 24.52
CA PRO A 317 -4.89 20.97 25.62
C PRO A 317 -5.71 20.76 26.90
N ARG A 318 -5.41 19.71 27.66
CA ARG A 318 -5.79 19.67 29.06
C ARG A 318 -5.03 20.81 29.73
N SER A 319 -5.71 21.91 30.02
CA SER A 319 -5.21 22.94 30.91
C SER A 319 -4.86 22.27 32.24
N HIS A 320 -3.58 22.10 32.50
CA HIS A 320 -3.09 21.79 33.85
C HIS A 320 -3.56 22.92 34.76
N ARG A 321 -4.44 22.61 35.71
CA ARG A 321 -4.67 23.48 36.87
C ARG A 321 -3.35 23.53 37.63
N LEU A 322 -2.64 24.64 37.49
CA LEU A 322 -1.55 25.02 38.37
C LEU A 322 -2.14 25.12 39.79
N LEU A 323 -1.65 24.27 40.68
CA LEU A 323 -1.87 24.41 42.12
C LEU A 323 -1.26 25.74 42.57
N PRO A 324 -1.95 26.57 43.37
CA PRO A 324 -1.40 27.83 43.83
C PRO A 324 -0.19 27.59 44.74
N ALA A 325 0.91 28.26 44.41
CA ALA A 325 2.12 28.30 45.21
C ALA A 325 1.80 28.81 46.63
N GLY A 326 2.23 28.05 47.64
CA GLY A 326 2.14 28.44 49.05
C GLY A 326 2.86 29.76 49.30
N ARG A 327 2.24 30.60 50.13
CA ARG A 327 2.78 31.88 50.58
C ARG A 327 4.07 31.67 51.40
N PRO A 328 5.01 32.65 51.37
CA PRO A 328 6.12 32.69 52.32
C PRO A 328 5.61 33.21 53.66
N GLU A 329 5.73 32.42 54.73
CA GLU A 329 5.66 32.92 56.10
C GLU A 329 7.06 33.34 56.56
N THR A 330 7.20 34.63 56.82
CA THR A 330 8.30 35.25 57.56
C THR A 330 7.86 35.56 58.99
N SER A 331 8.85 35.65 59.89
CA SER A 331 8.92 36.21 61.26
C SER A 331 8.48 35.31 62.43
N VAL A 332 9.39 34.68 63.21
CA VAL A 332 10.27 35.22 64.31
C VAL A 332 9.45 35.35 65.62
N PRO A 333 9.93 34.96 66.83
CA PRO A 333 11.23 35.28 67.48
C PRO A 333 12.37 34.28 67.29
#